data_AF-A0A525CCG6-F1
#
_entry.id   AF-A0A525CCG6-F1
#
_cell.length_a   1.000
_cell.length_b   1.000
_cell.length_c   1.000
_cell.angle_alpha   90.00
_cell.angle_beta   90.00
_cell.angle_gamma   90.00
#
_symmetry.space_group_name_H-M   'P 1'
#
loop_
_entity.id
_entity.type
_entity.pdbx_description
1 polymer ?
#
loop_
_entity_poly.entity_id
_entity_poly.type
_entity_poly.pdbx_seq_one_letter_code
_entity_poly.pdbx_strand_id
1 'polypeptide(L)'
;MDHTLPPNITLSPLDDPGQVLSPQALDAGRELESMGFAPCGTYTVDEFQGMTLAGYVRENDGVAAVVYEHPQAGVWTDFRLGYEDGQSVTVSNAPTGGELDPRPGHAKLFLAGIDHSKMLDELAALRRDAPVCAMSPESFAGEFTRLYEDEAAWRNSRSVSEDEVARVAEAMNAQGQEDISEYAVHRTARRYAELPMTVSQAWEVLHNWPCFAEGEDMTDEQYERFEDAADVFIRHPDPASLPMMLACLRQEQDQGLAMLVSEVLAEHPREISVAALKEVLDAGPEDNKPWAAELACDYPDQGLTPLLAVMLQERAPMSAGFPQALLALGEIHRCLGDPRASAAIHEAVQRCVELAEVLVEQDEPSPAFMVLLSVHRHLDEEQLALYERAKDQAQDLGLPTEILEALRQDGD
;
A
#
# COMPACT_ATOMS: atom_id res chain seq x y z
N MET A 1 -0.37 -10.80 12.84
CA MET A 1 -0.89 -11.65 11.81
C MET A 1 0.29 -12.53 11.59
N ASP A 2 0.29 -13.58 12.38
CA ASP A 2 0.91 -14.84 11.98
C ASP A 2 0.68 -14.97 10.46
N HIS A 3 1.73 -15.16 9.66
CA HIS A 3 1.63 -15.19 8.18
C HIS A 3 0.95 -16.47 7.67
N THR A 4 0.19 -17.07 8.57
CA THR A 4 -0.82 -18.04 8.28
C THR A 4 -1.90 -17.36 7.45
N LEU A 5 -2.26 -18.00 6.35
CA LEU A 5 -3.50 -17.67 5.67
C LEU A 5 -4.62 -17.74 6.73
N PRO A 6 -5.59 -16.80 6.72
CA PRO A 6 -6.77 -16.92 7.56
C PRO A 6 -7.28 -18.37 7.48
N PRO A 7 -7.42 -19.10 8.59
CA PRO A 7 -7.72 -20.52 8.55
C PRO A 7 -9.09 -20.80 7.92
N ASN A 8 -9.98 -19.81 7.93
CA ASN A 8 -11.27 -19.82 7.28
C ASN A 8 -11.49 -18.48 6.58
N ILE A 9 -12.40 -18.46 5.62
CA ILE A 9 -12.90 -17.24 4.98
C ILE A 9 -14.42 -17.16 5.03
N THR A 10 -14.91 -15.94 5.06
CA THR A 10 -16.33 -15.61 5.00
C THR A 10 -16.64 -14.93 3.68
N LEU A 11 -17.50 -15.56 2.87
CA LEU A 11 -18.02 -14.97 1.65
C LEU A 11 -19.32 -14.22 1.94
N SER A 12 -19.25 -12.90 1.94
CA SER A 12 -20.40 -12.02 2.14
C SER A 12 -21.00 -11.65 0.77
N PRO A 13 -22.24 -12.07 0.45
CA PRO A 13 -22.84 -11.81 -0.86
C PRO A 13 -23.09 -10.31 -1.08
N LEU A 14 -22.89 -9.87 -2.32
CA LEU A 14 -23.18 -8.51 -2.76
C LEU A 14 -24.49 -8.46 -3.56
N ASP A 15 -25.38 -7.55 -3.17
CA ASP A 15 -26.69 -7.38 -3.82
C ASP A 15 -26.61 -6.71 -5.20
N ASP A 16 -25.64 -5.82 -5.42
CA ASP A 16 -25.44 -5.10 -6.68
C ASP A 16 -23.95 -5.15 -7.11
N PRO A 17 -23.54 -6.18 -7.86
CA PRO A 17 -22.14 -6.32 -8.28
C PRO A 17 -21.66 -5.18 -9.19
N GLY A 18 -22.58 -4.51 -9.90
CA GLY A 18 -22.23 -3.41 -10.80
C GLY A 18 -21.76 -2.14 -10.09
N GLN A 19 -21.98 -2.03 -8.78
CA GLN A 19 -21.49 -0.91 -7.96
C GLN A 19 -20.12 -1.17 -7.35
N VAL A 20 -19.68 -2.42 -7.31
CA VAL A 20 -18.47 -2.83 -6.58
C VAL A 20 -17.37 -3.30 -7.53
N LEU A 21 -17.71 -4.10 -8.54
CA LEU A 21 -16.74 -4.62 -9.49
C LEU A 21 -16.33 -3.55 -10.52
N SER A 22 -15.06 -3.53 -10.88
CA SER A 22 -14.58 -2.69 -11.99
C SER A 22 -15.16 -3.13 -13.34
N PRO A 23 -15.13 -2.25 -14.35
CA PRO A 23 -15.51 -2.61 -15.72
C PRO A 23 -14.75 -3.84 -16.25
N GLN A 24 -13.48 -4.00 -15.88
CA GLN A 24 -12.65 -5.14 -16.31
C GLN A 24 -13.16 -6.46 -15.73
N ALA A 25 -13.51 -6.51 -14.43
CA ALA A 25 -14.09 -7.70 -13.82
C ALA A 25 -15.47 -8.03 -14.39
N LEU A 26 -16.30 -7.01 -14.68
CA LEU A 26 -17.59 -7.20 -15.34
C LEU A 26 -17.46 -7.71 -16.78
N ASP A 27 -16.44 -7.26 -17.53
CA ASP A 27 -16.14 -7.76 -18.87
C ASP A 27 -15.68 -9.22 -18.85
N ALA A 28 -14.80 -9.59 -17.91
CA ALA A 28 -14.40 -10.98 -17.70
C ALA A 28 -15.61 -11.88 -17.40
N GLY A 29 -16.52 -11.43 -16.52
CA GLY A 29 -17.76 -12.13 -16.22
C GLY A 29 -18.65 -12.34 -17.45
N ARG A 30 -18.85 -11.31 -18.26
CA ARG A 30 -19.61 -11.40 -19.53
C ARG A 30 -18.98 -12.37 -20.52
N GLU A 31 -17.65 -12.40 -20.60
CA GLU A 31 -16.92 -13.35 -21.43
C GLU A 31 -17.19 -14.79 -20.98
N LEU A 32 -17.10 -15.07 -19.67
CA LEU A 32 -17.39 -16.40 -19.11
C LEU A 32 -18.83 -16.84 -19.39
N GLU A 33 -19.81 -15.95 -19.24
CA GLU A 33 -21.21 -16.25 -19.60
C GLU A 33 -21.36 -16.61 -21.07
N SER A 34 -20.65 -15.93 -21.97
CA SER A 34 -20.64 -16.25 -23.40
C SER A 34 -20.02 -17.62 -23.71
N MET A 35 -19.16 -18.13 -22.82
CA MET A 35 -18.55 -19.46 -22.87
C MET A 35 -19.40 -20.56 -22.21
N GLY A 36 -20.62 -20.22 -21.78
CA GLY A 36 -21.60 -21.15 -21.23
C GLY A 36 -21.48 -21.37 -19.73
N PHE A 37 -20.80 -20.48 -19.00
CA PHE A 37 -20.82 -20.48 -17.54
C PHE A 37 -22.07 -19.79 -17.00
N ALA A 38 -22.65 -20.35 -15.95
CA ALA A 38 -23.73 -19.74 -15.17
C ALA A 38 -23.13 -18.97 -13.97
N PRO A 39 -23.62 -17.75 -13.68
CA PRO A 39 -23.17 -16.98 -12.52
C PRO A 39 -23.65 -17.64 -11.21
N CYS A 40 -22.77 -17.64 -10.20
CA CYS A 40 -23.01 -18.20 -8.87
C CYS A 40 -23.18 -17.14 -7.78
N GLY A 41 -22.94 -15.86 -8.11
CA GLY A 41 -22.98 -14.75 -7.18
C GLY A 41 -21.67 -13.95 -7.17
N THR A 42 -21.72 -12.80 -6.50
CA THR A 42 -20.56 -11.94 -6.27
C THR A 42 -20.43 -11.72 -4.77
N TYR A 43 -19.20 -11.73 -4.27
CA TYR A 43 -18.91 -11.78 -2.85
C TYR A 43 -17.75 -10.83 -2.50
N THR A 44 -17.79 -10.24 -1.30
CA THR A 44 -16.59 -9.79 -0.61
C THR A 44 -15.99 -10.95 0.19
N VAL A 45 -14.68 -10.90 0.41
CA VAL A 45 -14.01 -11.83 1.33
C VAL A 45 -13.61 -11.05 2.57
N ASP A 46 -14.29 -11.30 3.69
CA ASP A 46 -14.21 -10.43 4.87
C ASP A 46 -12.78 -10.35 5.46
N GLU A 47 -12.02 -11.43 5.32
CA GLU A 47 -10.65 -11.57 5.82
C GLU A 47 -9.59 -10.97 4.87
N PHE A 48 -9.95 -10.61 3.64
CA PHE A 48 -9.04 -9.98 2.67
C PHE A 48 -9.58 -8.61 2.27
N GLN A 49 -9.09 -7.56 2.92
CA GLN A 49 -9.61 -6.20 2.74
C GLN A 49 -9.56 -5.76 1.26
N GLY A 50 -10.73 -5.36 0.74
CA GLY A 50 -10.87 -4.89 -0.63
C GLY A 50 -10.93 -6.01 -1.68
N MET A 51 -10.79 -7.27 -1.30
CA MET A 51 -10.93 -8.40 -2.22
C MET A 51 -12.40 -8.68 -2.52
N THR A 52 -12.71 -8.78 -3.81
CA THR A 52 -14.01 -9.25 -4.29
C THR A 52 -13.83 -10.40 -5.26
N LEU A 53 -14.85 -11.26 -5.35
CA LEU A 53 -14.87 -12.33 -6.33
C LEU A 53 -16.26 -12.56 -6.90
N ALA A 54 -16.32 -12.93 -8.17
CA ALA A 54 -17.52 -13.39 -8.86
C ALA A 54 -17.35 -14.86 -9.26
N GLY A 55 -18.27 -15.70 -8.79
CA GLY A 55 -18.27 -17.14 -9.05
C GLY A 55 -19.05 -17.51 -10.29
N TYR A 56 -18.57 -18.51 -11.02
CA TYR A 56 -19.17 -19.01 -12.24
C TYR A 56 -19.01 -20.54 -12.32
N VAL A 57 -19.99 -21.25 -12.85
CA VAL A 57 -19.90 -22.72 -13.04
C VAL A 57 -20.40 -23.13 -14.41
N ARG A 58 -19.76 -24.14 -14.99
CA ARG A 58 -20.24 -24.84 -16.18
C ARG A 58 -20.57 -26.27 -15.79
N GLU A 59 -21.83 -26.50 -15.44
CA GLU A 59 -22.28 -27.76 -14.81
C GLU A 59 -22.00 -29.00 -15.67
N ASN A 60 -22.07 -28.87 -17.00
CA ASN A 60 -21.91 -29.98 -17.94
C ASN A 60 -20.53 -30.65 -17.88
N ASP A 61 -19.49 -29.91 -17.48
CA ASP A 61 -18.13 -30.43 -17.39
C ASP A 61 -17.49 -30.26 -16.01
N GLY A 62 -18.24 -29.78 -15.02
CA GLY A 62 -17.80 -29.64 -13.63
C GLY A 62 -16.72 -28.57 -13.43
N VAL A 63 -16.59 -27.64 -14.39
CA VAL A 63 -15.60 -26.55 -14.32
C VAL A 63 -16.18 -25.37 -13.54
N ALA A 64 -15.44 -24.90 -12.56
CA ALA A 64 -15.70 -23.64 -11.88
C ALA A 64 -14.75 -22.56 -12.41
N ALA A 65 -15.23 -21.33 -12.50
CA ALA A 65 -14.41 -20.16 -12.75
C ALA A 65 -14.64 -19.13 -11.64
N VAL A 66 -13.60 -18.41 -11.26
CA VAL A 66 -13.67 -17.35 -10.26
C VAL A 66 -12.95 -16.14 -10.81
N VAL A 67 -13.68 -15.05 -11.03
CA VAL A 67 -13.09 -13.74 -11.36
C VAL A 67 -12.80 -13.05 -10.04
N TYR A 68 -11.56 -12.67 -9.82
CA TYR A 68 -11.12 -11.95 -8.63
C TYR A 68 -10.79 -10.52 -8.98
N GLU A 69 -10.99 -9.63 -8.01
CA GLU A 69 -10.52 -8.27 -8.06
C GLU A 69 -9.93 -7.86 -6.71
N HIS A 70 -8.72 -7.32 -6.74
CA HIS A 70 -8.03 -6.78 -5.58
C HIS A 70 -7.38 -5.44 -5.94
N PRO A 71 -7.44 -4.40 -5.07
CA PRO A 71 -6.94 -3.06 -5.38
C PRO A 71 -5.47 -3.03 -5.82
N GLN A 72 -4.64 -3.95 -5.31
CA GLN A 72 -3.21 -4.01 -5.64
C GLN A 72 -2.88 -4.99 -6.76
N ALA A 73 -3.64 -6.07 -6.91
CA ALA A 73 -3.31 -7.15 -7.87
C ALA A 73 -4.11 -7.06 -9.18
N GLY A 74 -5.08 -6.13 -9.25
CA GLY A 74 -5.97 -5.97 -10.39
C GLY A 74 -6.99 -7.10 -10.48
N VAL A 75 -7.39 -7.41 -11.71
CA VAL A 75 -8.39 -8.44 -12.03
C VAL A 75 -7.71 -9.67 -12.61
N TRP A 76 -8.03 -10.84 -12.09
CA TRP A 76 -7.60 -12.13 -12.65
C TRP A 76 -8.70 -13.18 -12.54
N THR A 77 -8.47 -14.35 -13.11
CA THR A 77 -9.42 -15.46 -13.12
C THR A 77 -8.71 -16.78 -12.87
N ASP A 78 -9.35 -17.66 -12.11
CA ASP A 78 -8.95 -19.05 -11.97
C ASP A 78 -10.05 -19.96 -12.55
N PHE A 79 -9.66 -20.88 -13.44
CA PHE A 79 -10.49 -22.03 -13.79
C PHE A 79 -10.06 -23.24 -12.96
N ARG A 80 -11.02 -23.94 -12.37
CA ARG A 80 -10.77 -25.12 -11.55
C ARG A 80 -11.62 -26.30 -11.99
N LEU A 81 -11.00 -27.47 -12.04
CA LEU A 81 -11.65 -28.76 -12.22
C LEU A 81 -11.30 -29.69 -11.06
N GLY A 82 -12.30 -30.12 -10.29
CA GLY A 82 -12.16 -31.08 -9.19
C GLY A 82 -12.57 -32.50 -9.59
N TYR A 83 -11.92 -33.50 -9.01
CA TYR A 83 -12.23 -34.92 -9.24
C TYR A 83 -12.77 -35.58 -7.96
N GLU A 84 -13.57 -36.64 -8.12
CA GLU A 84 -14.16 -37.37 -6.98
C GLU A 84 -13.10 -38.06 -6.09
N ASP A 85 -11.87 -38.25 -6.59
CA ASP A 85 -10.72 -38.76 -5.83
C ASP A 85 -10.07 -37.70 -4.92
N GLY A 86 -10.60 -36.48 -4.89
CA GLY A 86 -10.11 -35.36 -4.10
C GLY A 86 -9.02 -34.54 -4.79
N GLN A 87 -8.49 -34.97 -5.94
CA GLN A 87 -7.51 -34.19 -6.70
C GLN A 87 -8.18 -33.03 -7.45
N SER A 88 -7.38 -32.06 -7.89
CA SER A 88 -7.86 -31.01 -8.78
C SER A 88 -6.77 -30.49 -9.71
N VAL A 89 -7.21 -29.79 -10.74
CA VAL A 89 -6.35 -28.94 -11.56
C VAL A 89 -6.92 -27.54 -11.63
N THR A 90 -6.05 -26.53 -11.53
CA THR A 90 -6.39 -25.12 -11.67
C THR A 90 -5.53 -24.48 -12.76
N VAL A 91 -6.12 -23.68 -13.63
CA VAL A 91 -5.43 -22.79 -14.56
C VAL A 91 -5.75 -21.35 -14.18
N SER A 92 -4.73 -20.54 -13.97
CA SER A 92 -4.85 -19.15 -13.49
C SER A 92 -4.16 -18.20 -14.46
N ASN A 93 -4.76 -17.03 -14.70
CA ASN A 93 -4.10 -15.92 -15.41
C ASN A 93 -3.62 -14.82 -14.45
N ALA A 94 -3.56 -15.13 -13.14
CA ALA A 94 -3.02 -14.24 -12.12
C ALA A 94 -1.61 -13.74 -12.52
N PRO A 95 -1.29 -12.47 -12.24
CA PRO A 95 0.02 -11.91 -12.55
C PRO A 95 1.15 -12.53 -11.68
N THR A 96 0.79 -13.10 -10.53
CA THR A 96 1.71 -13.68 -9.56
C THR A 96 1.12 -14.96 -8.94
N GLY A 97 1.97 -15.75 -8.27
CA GLY A 97 1.59 -16.93 -7.50
C GLY A 97 2.08 -18.25 -8.09
N GLY A 98 2.61 -18.24 -9.32
CA GLY A 98 3.22 -19.42 -9.96
C GLY A 98 4.53 -19.87 -9.32
N GLU A 99 5.07 -19.03 -8.45
CA GLU A 99 6.32 -19.24 -7.74
C GLU A 99 6.12 -20.12 -6.50
N LEU A 100 4.89 -20.25 -6.02
CA LEU A 100 4.55 -21.01 -4.83
C LEU A 100 4.32 -22.49 -5.16
N ASP A 101 4.73 -23.38 -4.26
CA ASP A 101 4.51 -24.82 -4.42
C ASP A 101 3.00 -25.13 -4.40
N PRO A 102 2.46 -25.94 -5.32
CA PRO A 102 1.07 -26.37 -5.22
C PRO A 102 0.90 -27.45 -4.14
N ARG A 103 -0.29 -27.52 -3.54
CA ARG A 103 -0.64 -28.63 -2.64
C ARG A 103 -0.57 -29.97 -3.37
N PRO A 104 0.02 -31.03 -2.79
CA PRO A 104 0.09 -32.34 -3.44
C PRO A 104 -1.28 -32.84 -3.91
N GLY A 105 -1.40 -33.18 -5.19
CA GLY A 105 -2.67 -33.59 -5.81
C GLY A 105 -3.53 -32.44 -6.36
N HIS A 106 -3.07 -31.19 -6.25
CA HIS A 106 -3.77 -29.99 -6.71
C HIS A 106 -2.88 -29.20 -7.66
N ALA A 107 -2.69 -29.73 -8.88
CA ALA A 107 -1.84 -29.06 -9.86
C ALA A 107 -2.38 -27.67 -10.19
N LYS A 108 -1.51 -26.66 -10.20
CA LYS A 108 -1.85 -25.29 -10.60
C LYS A 108 -0.91 -24.83 -11.71
N LEU A 109 -1.49 -24.38 -12.83
CA LEU A 109 -0.77 -23.82 -13.96
C LEU A 109 -1.06 -22.31 -14.01
N PHE A 110 -0.01 -21.50 -13.97
CA PHE A 110 -0.11 -20.04 -14.05
C PHE A 110 0.32 -19.57 -15.44
N LEU A 111 -0.54 -18.77 -16.07
CA LEU A 111 -0.39 -18.25 -17.44
C LEU A 111 -0.76 -16.76 -17.43
N ALA A 112 0.12 -15.94 -16.85
CA ALA A 112 -0.13 -14.51 -16.67
C ALA A 112 -0.59 -13.82 -17.97
N GLY A 113 -1.68 -13.06 -17.89
CA GLY A 113 -2.20 -12.24 -18.99
C GLY A 113 -2.82 -13.02 -20.16
N ILE A 114 -3.02 -14.33 -20.04
CA ILE A 114 -3.67 -15.13 -21.07
C ILE A 114 -5.21 -14.95 -21.05
N ASP A 115 -5.83 -15.04 -22.22
CA ASP A 115 -7.29 -14.96 -22.39
C ASP A 115 -8.03 -16.23 -21.93
N HIS A 116 -9.30 -16.09 -21.55
CA HIS A 116 -10.12 -17.17 -20.96
C HIS A 116 -10.26 -18.39 -21.89
N SER A 117 -10.32 -18.17 -23.21
CA SER A 117 -10.44 -19.26 -24.19
C SER A 117 -9.22 -20.18 -24.14
N LYS A 118 -8.01 -19.61 -24.13
CA LYS A 118 -6.78 -20.41 -24.04
C LYS A 118 -6.63 -21.08 -22.68
N MET A 119 -7.06 -20.44 -21.59
CA MET A 119 -7.04 -21.12 -20.28
C MET A 119 -7.91 -22.37 -20.26
N LEU A 120 -9.07 -22.34 -20.94
CA LEU A 120 -9.93 -23.52 -21.09
C LEU A 120 -9.29 -24.61 -21.94
N ASP A 121 -8.58 -24.24 -23.01
CA ASP A 121 -7.81 -25.20 -23.82
C ASP A 121 -6.72 -25.88 -22.98
N GLU A 122 -6.00 -25.11 -22.15
CA GLU A 122 -4.98 -25.63 -21.23
C GLU A 122 -5.57 -26.50 -20.12
N LEU A 123 -6.71 -26.09 -19.54
CA LEU A 123 -7.43 -26.90 -18.56
C LEU A 123 -7.90 -28.23 -19.17
N ALA A 124 -8.38 -28.20 -20.41
CA ALA A 124 -8.79 -29.40 -21.14
C ALA A 124 -7.59 -30.32 -21.44
N ALA A 125 -6.41 -29.77 -21.74
CA ALA A 125 -5.19 -30.54 -21.95
C ALA A 125 -4.68 -31.20 -20.65
N LEU A 126 -4.87 -30.55 -19.50
CA LEU A 126 -4.53 -31.09 -18.18
C LEU A 126 -5.58 -32.04 -17.60
N ARG A 127 -6.77 -32.11 -18.21
CA ARG A 127 -7.88 -32.94 -17.74
C ARG A 127 -7.51 -34.42 -17.80
N ARG A 128 -7.71 -35.11 -16.68
CA ARG A 128 -7.58 -36.57 -16.56
C ARG A 128 -8.88 -37.25 -16.96
N ASP A 129 -8.78 -38.49 -17.43
CA ASP A 129 -9.92 -39.39 -17.63
C ASP A 129 -10.37 -39.98 -16.28
N ALA A 130 -11.03 -39.14 -15.47
CA ALA A 130 -11.53 -39.48 -14.14
C ALA A 130 -12.88 -38.78 -13.87
N PRO A 131 -13.74 -39.34 -12.99
CA PRO A 131 -14.98 -38.68 -12.58
C PRO A 131 -14.73 -37.30 -11.97
N VAL A 132 -15.47 -36.30 -12.45
CA VAL A 132 -15.38 -34.91 -12.01
C VAL A 132 -16.44 -34.63 -10.95
N CYS A 133 -16.12 -33.79 -9.96
CA CYS A 133 -17.11 -33.35 -8.99
C CYS A 133 -18.14 -32.44 -9.69
N ALA A 134 -19.42 -32.71 -9.47
CA ALA A 134 -20.47 -31.78 -9.88
C ALA A 134 -20.39 -30.50 -9.04
N MET A 135 -20.54 -29.35 -9.68
CA MET A 135 -20.68 -28.05 -9.02
C MET A 135 -21.85 -27.31 -9.65
N SER A 136 -22.75 -26.82 -8.81
CA SER A 136 -23.90 -25.98 -9.17
C SER A 136 -23.76 -24.58 -8.57
N PRO A 137 -24.52 -23.58 -9.06
CA PRO A 137 -24.54 -22.24 -8.48
C PRO A 137 -24.80 -22.24 -6.96
N GLU A 138 -25.71 -23.08 -6.48
CA GLU A 138 -26.08 -23.17 -5.07
C GLU A 138 -24.95 -23.75 -4.20
N SER A 139 -24.14 -24.65 -4.76
CA SER A 139 -23.03 -25.31 -4.05
C SER A 139 -21.74 -24.48 -4.07
N PHE A 140 -21.62 -23.51 -4.98
CA PHE A 140 -20.37 -22.82 -5.28
C PHE A 140 -19.71 -22.19 -4.04
N ALA A 141 -20.44 -21.36 -3.29
CA ALA A 141 -19.87 -20.62 -2.16
C ALA A 141 -19.35 -21.58 -1.06
N GLY A 142 -20.12 -22.61 -0.73
CA GLY A 142 -19.72 -23.61 0.26
C GLY A 142 -18.49 -24.42 -0.17
N GLU A 143 -18.44 -24.85 -1.44
CA GLU A 143 -17.27 -25.55 -1.96
C GLU A 143 -16.04 -24.65 -2.05
N PHE A 144 -16.21 -23.37 -2.46
CA PHE A 144 -15.12 -22.41 -2.50
C PHE A 144 -14.47 -22.22 -1.11
N THR A 145 -15.28 -21.95 -0.08
CA THR A 145 -14.80 -21.80 1.29
C THR A 145 -14.09 -23.06 1.78
N ARG A 146 -14.69 -24.24 1.57
CA ARG A 146 -14.08 -25.52 1.97
C ARG A 146 -12.72 -25.75 1.29
N LEU A 147 -12.61 -25.43 -0.01
CA LEU A 147 -11.36 -25.58 -0.76
C LEU A 147 -10.28 -24.60 -0.33
N TYR A 148 -10.67 -23.38 0.03
CA TYR A 148 -9.76 -22.42 0.62
C TYR A 148 -9.27 -22.90 1.98
N GLU A 149 -10.14 -23.35 2.88
CA GLU A 149 -9.77 -23.88 4.21
C GLU A 149 -8.76 -25.03 4.09
N ASP A 150 -9.01 -25.92 3.14
CA ASP A 150 -8.16 -27.04 2.76
C ASP A 150 -6.74 -26.60 2.31
N GLU A 151 -6.64 -25.52 1.52
CA GLU A 151 -5.37 -24.94 1.07
C GLU A 151 -4.67 -24.18 2.21
N ALA A 152 -5.42 -23.36 2.96
CA ALA A 152 -4.94 -22.59 4.09
C ALA A 152 -4.37 -23.51 5.18
N ALA A 153 -5.08 -24.59 5.55
CA ALA A 153 -4.60 -25.57 6.50
C ALA A 153 -3.29 -26.24 6.04
N TRP A 154 -3.16 -26.57 4.74
CA TRP A 154 -1.94 -27.13 4.19
C TRP A 154 -0.79 -26.11 4.22
N ARG A 155 -1.01 -24.89 3.74
CA ARG A 155 -0.03 -23.80 3.78
C ARG A 155 0.45 -23.53 5.20
N ASN A 156 -0.47 -23.37 6.14
CA ASN A 156 -0.18 -23.06 7.53
C ASN A 156 0.50 -24.21 8.28
N SER A 157 0.41 -25.45 7.77
CA SER A 157 1.09 -26.61 8.35
C SER A 157 2.59 -26.70 8.00
N ARG A 158 3.08 -25.85 7.10
CA ARG A 158 4.48 -25.82 6.66
C ARG A 158 5.01 -24.39 6.63
N SER A 159 6.33 -24.25 6.69
CA SER A 159 6.99 -22.99 6.36
C SER A 159 7.11 -22.84 4.83
N VAL A 160 7.26 -21.59 4.38
CA VAL A 160 7.66 -21.29 2.99
C VAL A 160 9.08 -21.78 2.78
N SER A 161 9.33 -22.49 1.67
CA SER A 161 10.65 -23.02 1.36
C SER A 161 11.60 -21.95 0.80
N GLU A 162 12.91 -22.15 0.96
CA GLU A 162 13.93 -21.27 0.36
C GLU A 162 13.77 -21.20 -1.17
N ASP A 163 13.38 -22.29 -1.81
CA ASP A 163 13.13 -22.34 -3.25
C ASP A 163 11.90 -21.51 -3.66
N GLU A 164 10.83 -21.51 -2.86
CA GLU A 164 9.67 -20.64 -3.08
C GLU A 164 10.07 -19.16 -2.97
N VAL A 165 10.85 -18.81 -1.95
CA VAL A 165 11.38 -17.44 -1.78
C VAL A 165 12.22 -17.02 -2.98
N ALA A 166 13.13 -17.89 -3.44
CA ALA A 166 14.01 -17.61 -4.57
C ALA A 166 13.21 -17.38 -5.87
N ARG A 167 12.17 -18.19 -6.13
CA ARG A 167 11.31 -18.02 -7.31
C ARG A 167 10.48 -16.73 -7.24
N VAL A 168 9.94 -16.39 -6.06
CA VAL A 168 9.22 -15.12 -5.86
C VAL A 168 10.16 -13.94 -6.13
N ALA A 169 11.37 -13.97 -5.58
CA ALA A 169 12.37 -12.93 -5.80
C ALA A 169 12.72 -12.77 -7.29
N GLU A 170 12.94 -13.87 -8.00
CA GLU A 170 13.22 -13.87 -9.43
C GLU A 170 12.06 -13.30 -10.25
N ALA A 171 10.81 -13.68 -9.92
CA ALA A 171 9.62 -13.17 -10.60
C ALA A 171 9.42 -11.66 -10.38
N MET A 172 9.60 -11.16 -9.16
CA MET A 172 9.53 -9.73 -8.85
C MET A 172 10.59 -8.93 -9.62
N ASN A 173 11.82 -9.43 -9.66
CA ASN A 173 12.91 -8.82 -10.45
C ASN A 173 12.60 -8.78 -11.95
N ALA A 174 12.03 -9.87 -12.50
CA ALA A 174 11.68 -9.96 -13.92
C ALA A 174 10.57 -8.97 -14.33
N GLN A 175 9.75 -8.51 -13.40
CA GLN A 175 8.69 -7.51 -13.64
C GLN A 175 9.22 -6.07 -13.68
N GLY A 176 10.53 -5.85 -13.66
CA GLY A 176 11.13 -4.52 -13.76
C GLY A 176 10.92 -3.67 -12.51
N GLN A 177 10.63 -4.31 -11.38
CA GLN A 177 10.68 -3.67 -10.08
C GLN A 177 12.17 -3.56 -9.66
N GLU A 178 12.94 -2.78 -10.42
CA GLU A 178 14.41 -2.63 -10.30
C GLU A 178 14.87 -2.05 -8.95
N ASP A 179 13.95 -1.47 -8.18
CA ASP A 179 14.21 -0.88 -6.86
C ASP A 179 13.64 -1.71 -5.69
N ILE A 180 13.38 -2.99 -5.94
CA ILE A 180 13.25 -3.95 -4.85
C ILE A 180 14.68 -4.27 -4.42
N SER A 181 15.22 -3.40 -3.59
CA SER A 181 16.44 -3.67 -2.84
C SER A 181 16.35 -5.08 -2.25
N GLU A 182 17.49 -5.74 -2.09
CA GLU A 182 17.64 -7.01 -1.36
C GLU A 182 16.74 -7.05 -0.10
N TYR A 183 16.57 -5.89 0.53
CA TYR A 183 15.57 -5.54 1.52
C TYR A 183 14.13 -6.04 1.26
N ALA A 184 13.46 -5.73 0.15
CA ALA A 184 12.05 -6.10 -0.06
C ALA A 184 11.85 -7.59 -0.41
N VAL A 185 12.85 -8.24 -1.01
CA VAL A 185 12.90 -9.71 -1.15
C VAL A 185 13.13 -10.37 0.22
N HIS A 186 14.10 -9.88 0.99
CA HIS A 186 14.39 -10.39 2.34
C HIS A 186 13.22 -10.13 3.29
N ARG A 187 12.49 -9.02 3.13
CA ARG A 187 11.29 -8.66 3.90
C ARG A 187 10.08 -9.52 3.54
N THR A 188 9.88 -9.80 2.25
CA THR A 188 8.86 -10.78 1.82
C THR A 188 9.19 -12.17 2.39
N ALA A 189 10.45 -12.59 2.33
CA ALA A 189 10.90 -13.85 2.93
C ALA A 189 10.77 -13.88 4.47
N ARG A 190 11.12 -12.79 5.15
CA ARG A 190 11.02 -12.60 6.61
C ARG A 190 9.56 -12.52 7.08
N ARG A 191 8.65 -11.97 6.28
CA ARG A 191 7.19 -12.11 6.49
C ARG A 191 6.87 -13.59 6.69
N TYR A 192 7.35 -14.47 5.83
CA TYR A 192 7.06 -15.90 5.96
C TYR A 192 7.88 -16.67 7.03
N ALA A 193 8.84 -16.04 7.70
CA ALA A 193 9.63 -16.65 8.77
C ALA A 193 9.00 -16.41 10.16
N GLU A 194 9.35 -17.26 11.14
CA GLU A 194 9.03 -17.02 12.56
C GLU A 194 9.51 -15.61 12.96
N LEU A 195 8.70 -14.92 13.77
CA LEU A 195 9.06 -13.57 14.23
C LEU A 195 10.43 -13.60 14.93
N PRO A 196 11.35 -12.67 14.58
CA PRO A 196 12.68 -12.61 15.18
C PRO A 196 12.62 -12.30 16.68
N MET A 197 11.52 -11.72 17.15
CA MET A 197 11.28 -11.42 18.55
C MET A 197 9.80 -11.47 18.96
N THR A 198 9.54 -11.58 20.26
CA THR A 198 8.19 -11.54 20.86
C THR A 198 7.68 -10.10 21.01
N VAL A 199 6.36 -9.92 21.18
CA VAL A 199 5.76 -8.61 21.50
C VAL A 199 6.41 -7.92 22.70
N SER A 200 6.76 -8.68 23.75
CA SER A 200 7.45 -8.11 24.92
C SER A 200 8.86 -7.61 24.60
N GLN A 201 9.57 -8.26 23.68
CA GLN A 201 10.90 -7.84 23.24
C GLN A 201 10.82 -6.65 22.29
N ALA A 202 9.81 -6.59 21.41
CA ALA A 202 9.55 -5.42 20.58
C ALA A 202 9.26 -4.18 21.43
N TRP A 203 8.46 -4.34 22.49
CA TRP A 203 8.28 -3.29 23.49
C TRP A 203 9.59 -2.89 24.16
N GLU A 204 10.44 -3.86 24.52
CA GLU A 204 11.76 -3.58 25.11
C GLU A 204 12.66 -2.79 24.14
N VAL A 205 12.59 -3.05 22.82
CA VAL A 205 13.27 -2.26 21.79
C VAL A 205 12.78 -0.81 21.80
N LEU A 206 11.46 -0.58 21.75
CA LEU A 206 10.92 0.79 21.74
C LEU A 206 11.21 1.55 23.05
N HIS A 207 11.12 0.89 24.21
CA HIS A 207 11.40 1.53 25.51
C HIS A 207 12.87 1.86 25.72
N ASN A 208 13.76 1.00 25.22
CA ASN A 208 15.20 1.21 25.30
C ASN A 208 15.76 1.85 24.03
N TRP A 209 14.89 2.38 23.16
CA TRP A 209 15.32 3.03 21.94
C TRP A 209 16.24 4.19 22.32
N PRO A 210 17.52 4.15 21.91
CA PRO A 210 18.50 5.09 22.41
C PRO A 210 18.11 6.52 22.02
N CYS A 211 18.26 7.43 22.97
CA CYS A 211 18.27 8.85 22.66
C CYS A 211 19.64 9.16 22.07
N PHE A 212 19.76 9.08 20.74
CA PHE A 212 20.98 9.47 20.03
C PHE A 212 21.27 10.96 20.28
N ALA A 213 22.53 11.29 20.54
CA ALA A 213 22.95 12.69 20.59
C ALA A 213 22.90 13.28 19.16
N GLU A 214 22.82 14.61 19.06
CA GLU A 214 22.89 15.30 17.77
C GLU A 214 24.17 14.91 17.01
N GLY A 215 24.02 14.32 15.83
CA GLY A 215 25.12 13.83 14.99
C GLY A 215 25.63 12.41 15.30
N GLU A 216 24.97 11.63 16.16
CA GLU A 216 25.20 10.19 16.25
C GLU A 216 24.31 9.44 15.27
N ASP A 217 24.94 8.67 14.37
CA ASP A 217 24.25 7.79 13.43
C ASP A 217 23.82 6.49 14.12
N MET A 218 22.67 5.98 13.72
CA MET A 218 22.18 4.66 14.12
C MET A 218 23.07 3.57 13.51
N THR A 219 23.42 2.56 14.31
CA THR A 219 24.15 1.39 13.80
C THR A 219 23.21 0.47 13.02
N ASP A 220 23.76 -0.31 12.07
CA ASP A 220 23.00 -1.33 11.34
C ASP A 220 22.26 -2.29 12.30
N GLU A 221 22.91 -2.70 13.40
CA GLU A 221 22.28 -3.55 14.43
C GLU A 221 21.08 -2.88 15.11
N GLN A 222 21.14 -1.56 15.35
CA GLN A 222 20.02 -0.82 15.92
C GLN A 222 18.87 -0.71 14.93
N TYR A 223 19.18 -0.41 13.66
CA TYR A 223 18.18 -0.38 12.59
C TYR A 223 17.48 -1.73 12.43
N GLU A 224 18.24 -2.82 12.34
CA GLU A 224 17.71 -4.19 12.26
C GLU A 224 16.80 -4.51 13.46
N ARG A 225 17.19 -4.09 14.68
CA ARG A 225 16.35 -4.29 15.87
C ARG A 225 15.06 -3.48 15.83
N PHE A 226 15.09 -2.25 15.31
CA PHE A 226 13.87 -1.46 15.12
C PHE A 226 12.97 -2.08 14.08
N GLU A 227 13.54 -2.49 12.96
CA GLU A 227 12.82 -3.18 11.90
C GLU A 227 12.14 -4.45 12.44
N ASP A 228 12.87 -5.28 13.17
CA ASP A 228 12.31 -6.47 13.80
C ASP A 228 11.16 -6.13 14.77
N ALA A 229 11.26 -5.00 15.50
CA ALA A 229 10.18 -4.52 16.36
C ALA A 229 8.98 -3.98 15.57
N ALA A 230 9.22 -3.23 14.48
CA ALA A 230 8.21 -2.74 13.56
C ALA A 230 7.45 -3.90 12.93
N ASP A 231 8.15 -4.93 12.44
CA ASP A 231 7.58 -6.18 11.94
C ASP A 231 6.65 -6.85 12.97
N VAL A 232 7.04 -6.84 14.25
CA VAL A 232 6.18 -7.35 15.32
C VAL A 232 4.91 -6.53 15.47
N PHE A 233 4.95 -5.19 15.38
CA PHE A 233 3.77 -4.34 15.50
C PHE A 233 2.92 -4.30 14.23
N ILE A 234 3.51 -4.48 13.04
CA ILE A 234 2.78 -4.72 11.78
C ILE A 234 1.95 -6.00 11.91
N ARG A 235 2.56 -7.07 12.43
CA ARG A 235 1.82 -8.32 12.68
C ARG A 235 0.88 -8.15 13.87
N HIS A 236 1.30 -7.58 14.98
CA HIS A 236 0.47 -7.48 16.18
C HIS A 236 0.16 -6.00 16.48
N PRO A 237 -0.74 -5.36 15.69
CA PRO A 237 -1.06 -3.96 15.88
C PRO A 237 -1.47 -3.67 17.32
N ASP A 238 -0.69 -2.83 17.97
CA ASP A 238 -0.98 -2.31 19.29
C ASP A 238 -1.03 -0.77 19.20
N PRO A 239 -2.21 -0.14 19.36
CA PRO A 239 -2.34 1.32 19.28
C PRO A 239 -1.38 2.08 20.22
N ALA A 240 -0.99 1.47 21.33
CA ALA A 240 -0.05 2.09 22.26
C ALA A 240 1.38 2.19 21.70
N SER A 241 1.72 1.40 20.68
CA SER A 241 3.04 1.42 20.05
C SER A 241 3.26 2.65 19.19
N LEU A 242 2.19 3.22 18.60
CA LEU A 242 2.29 4.31 17.61
C LEU A 242 2.97 5.56 18.16
N PRO A 243 2.60 6.12 19.34
CA PRO A 243 3.30 7.28 19.88
C PRO A 243 4.77 6.99 20.16
N MET A 244 5.11 5.77 20.57
CA MET A 244 6.50 5.38 20.83
C MET A 244 7.31 5.24 19.54
N MET A 245 6.73 4.63 18.50
CA MET A 245 7.38 4.51 17.19
C MET A 245 7.59 5.87 16.54
N LEU A 246 6.57 6.75 16.58
CA LEU A 246 6.71 8.13 16.11
C LEU A 246 7.75 8.90 16.93
N ALA A 247 7.87 8.63 18.24
CA ALA A 247 8.89 9.23 19.12
C ALA A 247 10.34 8.82 18.75
N CYS A 248 10.50 7.74 17.98
CA CYS A 248 11.80 7.25 17.50
C CYS A 248 12.33 8.03 16.29
N LEU A 249 11.48 8.76 15.55
CA LEU A 249 11.86 9.55 14.37
C LEU A 249 12.44 10.91 14.81
N ARG A 250 13.70 11.23 14.54
CA ARG A 250 14.33 12.45 15.08
C ARG A 250 15.22 13.23 14.11
N GLN A 251 15.74 12.64 13.06
CA GLN A 251 16.72 13.31 12.18
C GLN A 251 16.32 13.21 10.71
N GLU A 252 16.87 14.09 9.88
CA GLU A 252 16.67 14.11 8.41
C GLU A 252 17.12 12.81 7.72
N GLN A 253 17.90 11.95 8.40
CA GLN A 253 18.37 10.66 7.87
C GLN A 253 17.46 9.47 8.20
N ASP A 254 16.34 9.69 8.89
CA ASP A 254 15.46 8.61 9.35
C ASP A 254 14.43 8.16 8.30
N GLN A 255 14.64 8.41 7.00
CA GLN A 255 13.66 8.07 5.96
C GLN A 255 13.28 6.57 5.97
N GLY A 256 14.25 5.68 6.23
CA GLY A 256 13.99 4.25 6.37
C GLY A 256 13.09 3.93 7.58
N LEU A 257 13.32 4.59 8.72
CA LEU A 257 12.46 4.43 9.91
C LEU A 257 11.08 5.03 9.67
N ALA A 258 10.97 6.19 9.02
CA ALA A 258 9.69 6.82 8.71
C ALA A 258 8.83 5.90 7.84
N MET A 259 9.43 5.22 6.85
CA MET A 259 8.74 4.21 6.05
C MET A 259 8.23 3.05 6.92
N LEU A 260 9.05 2.51 7.82
CA LEU A 260 8.64 1.45 8.76
C LEU A 260 7.50 1.91 9.69
N VAL A 261 7.55 3.15 10.19
CA VAL A 261 6.47 3.71 11.01
C VAL A 261 5.19 3.92 10.19
N SER A 262 5.31 4.34 8.92
CA SER A 262 4.17 4.43 7.99
C SER A 262 3.50 3.07 7.79
N GLU A 263 4.29 2.01 7.59
CA GLU A 263 3.79 0.65 7.48
C GLU A 263 3.03 0.22 8.74
N VAL A 264 3.56 0.53 9.94
CA VAL A 264 2.85 0.22 11.20
C VAL A 264 1.55 1.01 11.30
N LEU A 265 1.55 2.31 10.95
CA LEU A 265 0.34 3.14 10.95
C LEU A 265 -0.74 2.61 10.01
N ALA A 266 -0.36 1.98 8.88
CA ALA A 266 -1.28 1.42 7.90
C ALA A 266 -2.05 0.19 8.43
N GLU A 267 -1.48 -0.52 9.40
CA GLU A 267 -2.12 -1.68 10.05
C GLU A 267 -3.13 -1.29 11.14
N HIS A 268 -3.34 0.01 11.38
CA HIS A 268 -4.32 0.53 12.33
C HIS A 268 -5.50 1.21 11.63
N PRO A 269 -6.71 1.16 12.23
CA PRO A 269 -7.82 2.03 11.81
C PRO A 269 -7.38 3.48 11.71
N ARG A 270 -7.80 4.16 10.65
CA ARG A 270 -7.41 5.55 10.35
C ARG A 270 -7.57 6.49 11.53
N GLU A 271 -8.64 6.35 12.31
CA GLU A 271 -8.91 7.20 13.47
C GLU A 271 -7.84 7.07 14.56
N ILE A 272 -7.27 5.87 14.72
CA ILE A 272 -6.20 5.58 15.67
C ILE A 272 -4.89 6.19 15.18
N SER A 273 -4.54 5.99 13.90
CA SER A 273 -3.33 6.55 13.29
C SER A 273 -3.35 8.09 13.31
N VAL A 274 -4.50 8.70 12.96
CA VAL A 274 -4.70 10.16 13.05
C VAL A 274 -4.60 10.66 14.49
N ALA A 275 -5.12 9.91 15.48
CA ALA A 275 -5.00 10.30 16.88
C ALA A 275 -3.54 10.32 17.35
N ALA A 276 -2.73 9.32 16.97
CA ALA A 276 -1.31 9.28 17.29
C ALA A 276 -0.53 10.42 16.62
N LEU A 277 -0.81 10.70 15.33
CA LEU A 277 -0.21 11.84 14.62
C LEU A 277 -0.54 13.18 15.28
N LYS A 278 -1.80 13.37 15.71
CA LYS A 278 -2.22 14.57 16.47
C LYS A 278 -1.44 14.74 17.77
N GLU A 279 -1.27 13.67 18.53
CA GLU A 279 -0.53 13.70 19.79
C GLU A 279 0.92 14.17 19.58
N VAL A 280 1.59 13.67 18.55
CA VAL A 280 2.97 14.06 18.23
C VAL A 280 3.06 15.49 17.69
N LEU A 281 2.13 15.90 16.84
CA LEU A 281 2.10 17.28 16.31
C LEU A 281 1.79 18.32 17.40
N ASP A 282 0.93 17.99 18.36
CA ASP A 282 0.53 18.88 19.46
C ASP A 282 1.59 18.94 20.57
N ALA A 283 1.97 17.79 21.11
CA ALA A 283 2.75 17.68 22.34
C ALA A 283 4.06 16.87 22.19
N GLY A 284 4.35 16.36 21.00
CA GLY A 284 5.59 15.63 20.72
C GLY A 284 6.82 16.53 20.69
N PRO A 285 8.04 15.95 20.74
CA PRO A 285 9.27 16.71 20.61
C PRO A 285 9.34 17.43 19.24
N GLU A 286 9.98 18.60 19.19
CA GLU A 286 10.03 19.43 17.99
C GLU A 286 10.68 18.74 16.78
N ASP A 287 11.59 17.80 17.02
CA ASP A 287 12.30 17.04 15.98
C ASP A 287 11.41 15.97 15.34
N ASN A 288 10.36 15.53 16.03
CA ASN A 288 9.42 14.52 15.55
C ASN A 288 8.29 15.12 14.72
N LYS A 289 7.98 16.41 14.90
CA LYS A 289 6.87 17.09 14.21
C LYS A 289 7.00 17.11 12.68
N PRO A 290 8.19 17.34 12.08
CA PRO A 290 8.39 17.20 10.63
C PRO A 290 7.96 15.84 10.09
N TRP A 291 8.39 14.76 10.74
CA TRP A 291 8.04 13.40 10.34
C TRP A 291 6.56 13.08 10.52
N ALA A 292 5.96 13.51 11.63
CA ALA A 292 4.52 13.37 11.83
C ALA A 292 3.71 14.16 10.79
N ALA A 293 4.20 15.34 10.37
CA ALA A 293 3.59 16.11 9.30
C ALA A 293 3.74 15.41 7.93
N GLU A 294 4.90 14.79 7.65
CA GLU A 294 5.10 14.01 6.43
C GLU A 294 4.13 12.84 6.34
N LEU A 295 4.10 12.02 7.40
CA LEU A 295 3.19 10.87 7.51
C LEU A 295 1.73 11.28 7.44
N ALA A 296 1.37 12.48 7.91
CA ALA A 296 0.00 13.00 7.82
C ALA A 296 -0.52 13.18 6.39
N CYS A 297 0.34 13.21 5.37
CA CYS A 297 -0.07 13.25 3.96
C CYS A 297 -0.92 12.02 3.58
N ASP A 298 -0.60 10.85 4.12
CA ASP A 298 -1.31 9.60 3.85
C ASP A 298 -2.61 9.46 4.66
N TYR A 299 -2.82 10.33 5.65
CA TYR A 299 -3.96 10.29 6.57
C TYR A 299 -4.71 11.64 6.64
N PRO A 300 -5.25 12.16 5.53
CA PRO A 300 -5.85 13.50 5.51
C PRO A 300 -7.01 13.59 6.50
N ASP A 301 -6.94 14.45 7.52
CA ASP A 301 -8.02 14.61 8.52
C ASP A 301 -8.18 16.08 8.90
N GLN A 302 -9.44 16.56 8.94
CA GLN A 302 -9.75 17.96 9.27
C GLN A 302 -9.30 18.38 10.68
N GLY A 303 -9.06 17.42 11.58
CA GLY A 303 -8.52 17.68 12.90
C GLY A 303 -7.00 17.89 12.92
N LEU A 304 -6.27 17.53 11.86
CA LEU A 304 -4.83 17.80 11.73
C LEU A 304 -4.58 19.24 11.26
N THR A 305 -5.51 19.83 10.51
CA THR A 305 -5.43 21.21 9.97
C THR A 305 -4.93 22.25 10.97
N PRO A 306 -5.52 22.42 12.18
CA PRO A 306 -5.06 23.45 13.11
C PRO A 306 -3.62 23.23 13.61
N LEU A 307 -3.19 21.98 13.77
CA LEU A 307 -1.85 21.65 14.26
C LEU A 307 -0.79 21.94 13.19
N LEU A 308 -1.06 21.52 11.95
CA LEU A 308 -0.18 21.80 10.80
C LEU A 308 -0.11 23.30 10.48
N ALA A 309 -1.23 24.03 10.63
CA ALA A 309 -1.25 25.48 10.46
C ALA A 309 -0.40 26.22 11.51
N VAL A 310 -0.48 25.82 12.78
CA VAL A 310 0.40 26.36 13.84
C VAL A 310 1.86 26.09 13.49
N MET A 311 2.17 24.87 13.05
CA MET A 311 3.51 24.50 12.64
C MET A 311 4.04 25.40 11.50
N LEU A 312 3.22 25.71 10.48
CA LEU A 312 3.60 26.67 9.43
C LEU A 312 3.84 28.07 10.00
N GLN A 313 3.05 28.53 10.97
CA GLN A 313 3.15 29.87 11.56
C GLN A 313 4.40 30.05 12.42
N GLU A 314 4.73 29.06 13.26
CA GLU A 314 5.86 29.12 14.20
C GLU A 314 7.20 28.88 13.51
N ARG A 315 7.20 28.17 12.39
CA ARG A 315 8.40 27.81 11.65
C ARG A 315 8.72 28.82 10.56
N ALA A 316 10.02 29.01 10.33
CA ALA A 316 10.47 29.73 9.15
C ALA A 316 10.13 28.88 7.91
N PRO A 317 9.82 29.49 6.74
CA PRO A 317 9.58 28.77 5.49
C PRO A 317 10.68 27.76 5.09
N MET A 318 11.85 27.87 5.72
CA MET A 318 13.08 27.14 5.44
C MET A 318 13.44 26.09 6.48
N SER A 319 12.76 26.07 7.62
CA SER A 319 13.09 25.09 8.66
C SER A 319 12.44 23.74 8.34
N ALA A 320 13.09 22.66 8.80
CA ALA A 320 12.55 21.31 8.72
C ALA A 320 11.07 21.27 9.13
N GLY A 321 10.25 20.53 8.38
CA GLY A 321 8.83 20.37 8.68
C GLY A 321 7.89 21.42 8.07
N PHE A 322 8.38 22.60 7.66
CA PHE A 322 7.52 23.55 6.93
C PHE A 322 7.02 22.96 5.59
N PRO A 323 7.88 22.37 4.73
CA PRO A 323 7.41 21.74 3.49
C PRO A 323 6.46 20.57 3.77
N GLN A 324 6.77 19.73 4.76
CA GLN A 324 5.95 18.59 5.16
C GLN A 324 4.54 19.03 5.61
N ALA A 325 4.46 20.07 6.45
CA ALA A 325 3.18 20.60 6.91
C ALA A 325 2.36 21.21 5.77
N LEU A 326 3.03 21.87 4.81
CA LEU A 326 2.37 22.45 3.64
C LEU A 326 1.81 21.35 2.71
N LEU A 327 2.58 20.29 2.46
CA LEU A 327 2.14 19.12 1.69
C LEU A 327 0.94 18.43 2.34
N ALA A 328 1.00 18.16 3.64
CA ALA A 328 -0.09 17.53 4.37
C ALA A 328 -1.38 18.37 4.35
N LEU A 329 -1.26 19.70 4.49
CA LEU A 329 -2.41 20.60 4.33
C LEU A 329 -2.97 20.58 2.90
N GLY A 330 -2.10 20.51 1.89
CA GLY A 330 -2.49 20.36 0.49
C GLY A 330 -3.32 19.09 0.27
N GLU A 331 -2.89 17.97 0.84
CA GLU A 331 -3.60 16.70 0.79
C GLU A 331 -4.94 16.74 1.53
N ILE A 332 -5.00 17.37 2.70
CA ILE A 332 -6.26 17.61 3.43
C ILE A 332 -7.23 18.45 2.60
N HIS A 333 -6.75 19.54 1.99
CA HIS A 333 -7.60 20.40 1.15
C HIS A 333 -8.09 19.64 -0.09
N ARG A 334 -7.20 18.94 -0.80
CA ARG A 334 -7.51 18.17 -2.00
C ARG A 334 -8.55 17.08 -1.73
N CYS A 335 -8.38 16.32 -0.65
CA CYS A 335 -9.25 15.19 -0.33
C CYS A 335 -10.57 15.61 0.33
N LEU A 336 -10.54 16.62 1.20
CA LEU A 336 -11.67 16.94 2.09
C LEU A 336 -12.29 18.33 1.83
N GLY A 337 -11.69 19.14 0.97
CA GLY A 337 -12.12 20.51 0.71
C GLY A 337 -12.07 21.41 1.96
N ASP A 338 -11.16 21.17 2.90
CA ASP A 338 -11.10 21.94 4.15
C ASP A 338 -10.71 23.41 3.84
N PRO A 339 -11.60 24.39 4.06
CA PRO A 339 -11.30 25.79 3.77
C PRO A 339 -10.23 26.36 4.70
N ARG A 340 -10.05 25.78 5.90
CA ARG A 340 -9.01 26.22 6.84
C ARG A 340 -7.63 25.79 6.36
N ALA A 341 -7.53 24.64 5.69
CA ALA A 341 -6.29 24.18 5.10
C ALA A 341 -5.89 25.08 3.92
N SER A 342 -6.83 25.40 3.02
CA SER A 342 -6.61 26.37 1.92
C SER A 342 -6.15 27.73 2.45
N ALA A 343 -6.80 28.26 3.49
CA ALA A 343 -6.38 29.54 4.10
C ALA A 343 -4.95 29.49 4.67
N ALA A 344 -4.60 28.41 5.38
CA ALA A 344 -3.24 28.23 5.92
C ALA A 344 -2.18 28.08 4.82
N ILE A 345 -2.49 27.36 3.74
CA ILE A 345 -1.62 27.24 2.56
C ILE A 345 -1.41 28.61 1.92
N HIS A 346 -2.48 29.40 1.73
CA HIS A 346 -2.39 30.73 1.14
C HIS A 346 -1.46 31.65 1.94
N GLU A 347 -1.64 31.70 3.27
CA GLU A 347 -0.79 32.50 4.16
C GLU A 347 0.68 32.05 4.10
N ALA A 348 0.92 30.74 4.08
CA ALA A 348 2.27 30.18 4.02
C ALA A 348 2.96 30.44 2.67
N VAL A 349 2.24 30.31 1.55
CA VAL A 349 2.73 30.64 0.21
C VAL A 349 3.07 32.12 0.13
N GLN A 350 2.22 33.01 0.64
CA GLN A 350 2.50 34.44 0.67
C GLN A 350 3.80 34.74 1.43
N ARG A 351 4.00 34.12 2.60
CA ARG A 351 5.26 34.26 3.36
C ARG A 351 6.48 33.75 2.62
N CYS A 352 6.35 32.65 1.86
CA CYS A 352 7.43 32.14 1.01
C CYS A 352 7.78 33.12 -0.11
N VAL A 353 6.78 33.74 -0.74
CA VAL A 353 6.98 34.78 -1.78
C VAL A 353 7.68 36.00 -1.19
N GLU A 354 7.21 36.52 -0.06
CA GLU A 354 7.83 37.66 0.62
C GLU A 354 9.29 37.36 1.00
N LEU A 355 9.59 36.15 1.49
CA LEU A 355 10.95 35.73 1.79
C LEU A 355 11.81 35.59 0.53
N ALA A 356 11.24 35.02 -0.54
CA ALA A 356 11.91 34.89 -1.81
C ALA A 356 12.31 36.26 -2.37
N GLU A 357 11.41 37.25 -2.35
CA GLU A 357 11.70 38.62 -2.79
C GLU A 357 12.88 39.24 -2.03
N VAL A 358 13.02 38.98 -0.72
CA VAL A 358 14.15 39.47 0.09
C VAL A 358 15.46 38.74 -0.25
N LEU A 359 15.43 37.43 -0.48
CA LEU A 359 16.63 36.63 -0.78
C LEU A 359 17.13 36.84 -2.21
N VAL A 360 16.21 37.12 -3.11
CA VAL A 360 16.46 37.56 -4.49
C VAL A 360 17.37 38.79 -4.52
N GLU A 361 17.15 39.76 -3.62
CA GLU A 361 18.02 40.94 -3.51
C GLU A 361 19.45 40.59 -3.07
N GLN A 362 19.68 39.38 -2.57
CA GLN A 362 20.95 38.89 -2.02
C GLN A 362 21.70 37.94 -2.96
N ASP A 363 21.18 37.62 -4.15
CA ASP A 363 21.78 36.72 -5.16
C ASP A 363 21.97 35.27 -4.65
N GLU A 364 21.09 34.79 -3.76
CA GLU A 364 21.12 33.42 -3.24
C GLU A 364 19.92 32.59 -3.76
N PRO A 365 20.15 31.39 -4.36
CA PRO A 365 19.05 30.50 -4.73
C PRO A 365 18.33 30.02 -3.48
N SER A 366 17.08 30.45 -3.31
CA SER A 366 16.33 30.19 -2.08
C SER A 366 15.67 28.82 -2.08
N PRO A 367 15.93 27.95 -1.09
CA PRO A 367 15.15 26.72 -0.90
C PRO A 367 13.64 26.99 -0.63
N ALA A 368 13.20 28.24 -0.41
CA ALA A 368 11.78 28.60 -0.39
C ALA A 368 11.10 28.33 -1.74
N PHE A 369 11.85 28.46 -2.84
CA PHE A 369 11.34 28.07 -4.16
C PHE A 369 11.10 26.57 -4.24
N MET A 370 11.96 25.73 -3.65
CA MET A 370 11.75 24.28 -3.62
C MET A 370 10.48 23.88 -2.86
N VAL A 371 10.15 24.61 -1.80
CA VAL A 371 8.90 24.42 -1.06
C VAL A 371 7.69 24.85 -1.88
N LEU A 372 7.78 25.98 -2.58
CA LEU A 372 6.71 26.42 -3.48
C LEU A 372 6.50 25.43 -4.64
N LEU A 373 7.58 24.83 -5.15
CA LEU A 373 7.56 23.82 -6.21
C LEU A 373 6.82 22.55 -5.79
N SER A 374 7.10 22.06 -4.58
CA SER A 374 6.52 20.79 -4.10
C SER A 374 5.00 20.88 -3.90
N VAL A 375 4.44 22.08 -3.74
CA VAL A 375 3.01 22.26 -3.46
C VAL A 375 2.20 22.80 -4.62
N HIS A 376 2.81 23.06 -5.78
CA HIS A 376 2.13 23.72 -6.90
C HIS A 376 0.86 22.99 -7.36
N ARG A 377 0.83 21.65 -7.28
CA ARG A 377 -0.32 20.81 -7.64
C ARG A 377 -1.53 20.98 -6.70
N HIS A 378 -1.33 21.62 -5.56
CA HIS A 378 -2.34 21.82 -4.52
C HIS A 378 -2.83 23.26 -4.44
N LEU A 379 -2.34 24.14 -5.31
CA LEU A 379 -2.69 25.55 -5.33
C LEU A 379 -3.99 25.79 -6.12
N ASP A 380 -4.86 26.65 -5.59
CA ASP A 380 -6.00 27.20 -6.34
C ASP A 380 -5.55 28.25 -7.39
N GLU A 381 -6.48 28.76 -8.21
CA GLU A 381 -6.16 29.72 -9.27
C GLU A 381 -5.48 31.01 -8.75
N GLU A 382 -5.86 31.48 -7.56
CA GLU A 382 -5.30 32.70 -6.97
C GLU A 382 -3.89 32.46 -6.45
N GLN A 383 -3.69 31.34 -5.77
CA GLN A 383 -2.40 30.88 -5.28
C GLN A 383 -1.43 30.56 -6.43
N LEU A 384 -1.92 29.95 -7.51
CA LEU A 384 -1.12 29.68 -8.72
C LEU A 384 -0.68 30.99 -9.40
N ALA A 385 -1.53 32.01 -9.41
CA ALA A 385 -1.15 33.32 -9.94
C ALA A 385 -0.06 34.02 -9.11
N LEU A 386 -0.07 33.85 -7.78
CA LEU A 386 0.99 34.32 -6.90
C LEU A 386 2.30 33.55 -7.15
N TYR A 387 2.20 32.23 -7.28
CA TYR A 387 3.32 31.35 -7.59
C TYR A 387 3.98 31.67 -8.94
N GLU A 388 3.19 31.81 -10.02
CA GLU A 388 3.72 32.14 -11.35
C GLU A 388 4.39 33.52 -11.35
N ARG A 389 3.88 34.49 -10.57
CA ARG A 389 4.57 35.77 -10.40
C ARG A 389 5.93 35.62 -9.72
N ALA A 390 6.01 34.81 -8.66
CA ALA A 390 7.26 34.54 -7.96
C ALA A 390 8.26 33.79 -8.88
N LYS A 391 7.76 32.87 -9.70
CA LYS A 391 8.54 32.13 -10.70
C LYS A 391 9.06 33.05 -11.82
N ASP A 392 8.24 33.95 -12.35
CA ASP A 392 8.67 34.95 -13.34
C ASP A 392 9.78 35.84 -12.77
N GLN A 393 9.64 36.32 -11.52
CA GLN A 393 10.68 37.07 -10.81
C GLN A 393 11.97 36.26 -10.65
N ALA A 394 11.85 34.97 -10.28
CA ALA A 394 12.96 34.03 -10.18
C ALA A 394 13.73 33.88 -11.51
N GLN A 395 13.01 33.80 -12.63
CA GLN A 395 13.59 33.67 -13.96
C GLN A 395 14.35 34.95 -14.39
N ASP A 396 13.82 36.14 -14.07
CA ASP A 396 14.48 37.42 -14.38
C ASP A 396 15.84 37.58 -13.68
N LEU A 397 16.10 36.80 -12.63
CA LEU A 397 17.33 36.85 -11.83
C LEU A 397 18.36 35.81 -12.26
N GLY A 398 18.06 35.01 -13.29
CA GLY A 398 19.01 34.04 -13.82
C GLY A 398 19.21 32.82 -12.92
N LEU A 399 18.18 32.41 -12.16
CA LEU A 399 18.20 31.12 -11.49
C LEU A 399 18.46 29.98 -12.51
N PRO A 400 19.17 28.92 -12.10
CA PRO A 400 19.60 27.87 -13.00
C PRO A 400 18.44 27.30 -13.83
N THR A 401 18.68 27.17 -15.15
CA THR A 401 17.68 26.69 -16.12
C THR A 401 17.16 25.30 -15.74
N GLU A 402 17.96 24.49 -15.04
CA GLU A 402 17.56 23.16 -14.56
C GLU A 402 16.37 23.23 -13.57
N ILE A 403 16.29 24.27 -12.72
CA ILE A 403 15.16 24.49 -11.80
C ILE A 403 13.89 24.89 -12.60
N LEU A 404 14.07 25.72 -13.63
CA LEU A 404 13.00 26.14 -14.54
C LEU A 404 12.54 25.04 -15.50
N GLU A 405 13.35 24.02 -15.75
CA GLU A 405 13.00 22.85 -16.55
C GLU A 405 12.28 21.78 -15.73
N ALA A 406 12.67 21.53 -14.47
CA ALA A 406 11.90 20.71 -13.53
C ALA A 406 10.46 21.25 -13.38
N LEU A 407 10.34 22.58 -13.32
CA LEU A 407 9.09 23.34 -13.35
C LEU A 407 8.16 23.07 -14.55
N ARG A 408 8.69 22.65 -15.70
CA ARG A 408 7.91 22.39 -16.92
C ARG A 408 7.50 20.93 -17.06
N GLN A 409 8.26 20.00 -16.47
CA GLN A 409 8.01 18.57 -16.61
C GLN A 409 6.96 18.03 -15.64
N ASP A 410 6.76 18.71 -14.50
CA ASP A 410 5.79 18.30 -13.46
C ASP A 410 4.39 18.94 -13.58
N GLY A 411 4.20 19.86 -14.54
CA GLY A 411 2.95 20.60 -14.77
C GLY A 411 2.06 20.07 -15.90
N ASP A 412 2.50 19.04 -16.64
CA ASP A 412 1.68 18.21 -17.54
C ASP A 412 1.21 16.95 -16.80
#